data_AF-A0A958UF65-F1
#
_entry.id   AF-A0A958UF65-F1
#
_cell.length_a   1.000
_cell.length_b   1.000
_cell.length_c   1.000
_cell.angle_alpha   90.00
_cell.angle_beta   90.00
_cell.angle_gamma   90.00
#
_symmetry.space_group_name_H-M   'P 1'
#
loop_
_entity.id
_entity.type
_entity.pdbx_description
1 polymer ?
#
loop_
_entity_poly.entity_id
_entity_poly.type
_entity_poly.pdbx_seq_one_letter_code
_entity_poly.pdbx_strand_id
1 'polypeptide(L)'
;MLKIFRKVRKNMLKNNKITAYLLYAIGEIILVMIGILLALQVNNWNENRKQKTELNNILRTVAYDLETDTLVAGQVVRLYDTLQVKSNIIINKQLKKENYKDCIECASLTTFYSPFNIQTKGYELLKNLSSETTNQKDSLIISIIQIYSLFKPIIDKNNERLENEVMKNLNELREYSWFVDLSQGKFNDEMIAYFTESEDYRKRVALHNMLATNNHLAMTKNYKIQATELLRRIQIRLSQNTSER
;
A
#
# COMPACT_ATOMS: atom_id res chain seq x y z
N MET A 1 -19.25 52.93 -13.46
CA MET A 1 -18.29 54.04 -13.23
C MET A 1 -18.84 55.00 -12.20
N LEU A 2 -18.13 55.19 -11.07
CA LEU A 2 -18.46 56.20 -10.05
C LEU A 2 -18.71 57.58 -10.69
N LYS A 3 -19.72 58.33 -10.22
CA LYS A 3 -20.14 59.65 -10.74
C LYS A 3 -18.99 60.66 -10.89
N ILE A 4 -17.96 60.52 -10.05
CA ILE A 4 -16.75 61.36 -10.01
C ILE A 4 -15.95 61.22 -11.32
N PHE A 5 -15.70 59.99 -11.78
CA PHE A 5 -14.94 59.69 -12.99
C PHE A 5 -15.63 60.22 -14.25
N ARG A 6 -16.98 60.19 -14.26
CA ARG A 6 -17.80 60.77 -15.34
C ARG A 6 -17.69 62.29 -15.44
N LYS A 7 -17.62 62.99 -14.29
CA LYS A 7 -17.54 64.45 -14.23
C LYS A 7 -16.16 64.97 -14.67
N VAL A 8 -15.10 64.27 -14.28
CA VAL A 8 -13.71 64.57 -14.69
C VAL A 8 -13.51 64.35 -16.19
N ARG A 9 -14.04 63.25 -16.77
CA ARG A 9 -14.01 62.99 -18.23
C ARG A 9 -14.61 64.15 -19.05
N LYS A 10 -15.80 64.63 -18.65
CA LYS A 10 -16.49 65.72 -19.36
C LYS A 10 -15.72 67.04 -19.32
N ASN A 11 -15.06 67.36 -18.20
CA ASN A 11 -14.29 68.60 -18.07
C ASN A 11 -12.95 68.56 -18.86
N MET A 12 -12.31 67.40 -19.00
CA MET A 12 -11.04 67.25 -19.73
C MET A 12 -11.21 67.32 -21.25
N LEU A 13 -12.32 66.78 -21.78
CA LEU A 13 -12.70 66.86 -23.20
C LEU A 13 -13.03 68.30 -23.64
N LYS A 14 -13.55 69.13 -22.72
CA LYS A 14 -13.92 70.54 -23.00
C LYS A 14 -12.71 71.47 -23.18
N ASN A 15 -11.51 71.04 -22.77
CA ASN A 15 -10.29 71.86 -22.73
C ASN A 15 -9.19 71.43 -23.73
N ASN A 16 -9.49 70.66 -24.78
CA ASN A 16 -8.51 70.13 -25.77
C ASN A 16 -7.34 69.31 -25.19
N LYS A 17 -7.44 68.78 -23.96
CA LYS A 17 -6.37 68.01 -23.31
C LYS A 17 -6.45 66.51 -23.64
N ILE A 18 -6.39 66.15 -24.93
CA ILE A 18 -6.48 64.76 -25.40
C ILE A 18 -5.41 63.87 -24.73
N THR A 19 -4.18 64.38 -24.59
CA THR A 19 -3.07 63.64 -23.95
C THR A 19 -3.38 63.29 -22.49
N ALA A 20 -3.95 64.22 -21.72
CA ALA A 20 -4.32 63.98 -20.32
C ALA A 20 -5.48 62.99 -20.18
N TYR A 21 -6.41 62.98 -21.15
CA TYR A 21 -7.49 62.00 -21.21
C TYR A 21 -6.96 60.59 -21.51
N LEU A 22 -6.01 60.46 -22.43
CA LEU A 22 -5.39 59.18 -22.79
C LEU A 22 -4.61 58.58 -21.61
N LEU A 23 -3.79 59.38 -20.92
CA LEU A 23 -3.08 58.98 -19.69
C LEU A 23 -4.04 58.48 -18.60
N TYR A 24 -5.18 59.15 -18.42
CA TYR A 24 -6.19 58.75 -17.44
C TYR A 24 -6.88 57.44 -17.81
N ALA A 25 -7.22 57.24 -19.09
CA ALA A 25 -7.83 56.01 -19.57
C ALA A 25 -6.87 54.81 -19.45
N ILE A 26 -5.57 55.01 -19.71
CA ILE A 26 -4.53 54.00 -19.48
C ILE A 26 -4.45 53.65 -17.98
N GLY A 27 -4.47 54.65 -17.10
CA GLY A 27 -4.51 54.43 -15.65
C GLY A 27 -5.73 53.63 -15.19
N GLU A 28 -6.92 53.91 -15.74
CA GLU A 28 -8.15 53.15 -15.45
C GLU A 28 -8.04 51.69 -15.91
N ILE A 29 -7.46 51.44 -17.08
CA ILE A 29 -7.22 50.08 -17.60
C ILE A 29 -6.23 49.32 -16.69
N ILE A 30 -5.09 49.94 -16.32
CA ILE A 30 -4.09 49.32 -15.45
C ILE A 30 -4.70 48.97 -14.08
N LEU A 31 -5.51 49.87 -13.50
CA LEU A 31 -6.19 49.63 -12.22
C LEU A 31 -7.15 48.43 -12.30
N VAL A 32 -7.94 48.33 -13.38
CA VAL A 32 -8.84 47.20 -13.62
C VAL A 32 -8.04 45.90 -13.81
N MET A 33 -6.94 45.94 -14.56
CA MET A 33 -6.07 44.78 -14.76
C MET A 33 -5.47 44.28 -13.45
N ILE A 34 -4.99 45.17 -12.57
CA ILE A 34 -4.50 44.79 -11.23
C ILE A 34 -5.63 44.13 -10.41
N GLY A 35 -6.84 44.68 -10.46
CA GLY A 35 -8.01 44.09 -9.78
C GLY A 35 -8.31 42.66 -10.26
N ILE A 36 -8.27 42.41 -11.57
CA ILE A 36 -8.48 41.08 -12.15
C ILE A 36 -7.34 40.12 -11.76
N LEU A 37 -6.09 40.58 -11.81
CA LEU A 37 -4.93 39.76 -11.43
C LEU A 37 -4.98 39.36 -9.96
N LEU A 38 -5.33 40.27 -9.06
CA LEU A 38 -5.51 39.98 -7.63
C LEU A 38 -6.66 38.98 -7.41
N ALA A 39 -7.79 39.15 -8.10
CA ALA A 39 -8.91 38.21 -8.02
C ALA A 39 -8.50 36.80 -8.48
N LEU A 40 -7.78 36.70 -9.61
CA LEU A 40 -7.23 35.43 -10.09
C LEU A 40 -6.23 34.83 -9.10
N GLN A 41 -5.37 35.64 -8.51
CA GLN A 41 -4.37 35.17 -7.55
C GLN A 41 -5.02 34.62 -6.26
N VAL A 42 -6.03 35.31 -5.72
CA VAL A 42 -6.80 34.83 -4.57
C VAL A 42 -7.53 33.53 -4.89
N ASN A 43 -8.15 33.43 -6.08
CA ASN A 43 -8.82 32.21 -6.52
C ASN A 43 -7.83 31.03 -6.65
N ASN A 44 -6.69 31.24 -7.31
CA ASN A 44 -5.64 30.23 -7.45
C ASN A 44 -5.06 29.80 -6.09
N TRP A 45 -4.87 30.73 -5.16
CA TRP A 45 -4.41 30.41 -3.80
C TRP A 45 -5.42 29.54 -3.03
N ASN A 46 -6.71 29.86 -3.13
CA ASN A 46 -7.77 29.06 -2.51
C ASN A 46 -7.84 27.65 -3.11
N GLU A 47 -7.72 27.53 -4.44
CA GLU A 47 -7.73 26.23 -5.12
C GLU A 47 -6.52 25.38 -4.72
N ASN A 48 -5.32 25.96 -4.72
CA ASN A 48 -4.10 25.29 -4.26
C ASN A 48 -4.21 24.84 -2.79
N ARG A 49 -4.84 25.64 -1.92
CA ARG A 49 -5.08 25.26 -0.52
C ARG A 49 -6.02 24.06 -0.40
N LYS A 50 -7.08 24.00 -1.21
CA LYS A 50 -8.01 22.85 -1.24
C LYS A 50 -7.29 21.59 -1.72
N GLN A 51 -6.54 21.66 -2.82
CA GLN A 51 -5.74 20.55 -3.34
C GLN A 51 -4.72 20.04 -2.31
N LYS A 52 -3.98 20.94 -1.61
CA LYS A 52 -3.06 20.56 -0.53
C LYS A 52 -3.78 19.86 0.63
N THR A 53 -4.99 20.30 0.96
CA THR A 53 -5.80 19.71 2.04
C THR A 53 -6.28 18.31 1.68
N GLU A 54 -6.76 18.14 0.45
CA GLU A 54 -7.19 16.85 -0.09
C GLU A 54 -6.02 15.85 -0.14
N LEU A 55 -4.88 16.24 -0.71
CA LEU A 55 -3.67 15.42 -0.73
C LEU A 55 -3.26 14.99 0.68
N ASN A 56 -3.27 15.90 1.66
CA ASN A 56 -2.93 15.54 3.05
C ASN A 56 -3.91 14.53 3.65
N ASN A 57 -5.20 14.59 3.33
CA ASN A 57 -6.19 13.61 3.80
C ASN A 57 -5.97 12.24 3.15
N ILE A 58 -5.62 12.22 1.86
CA ILE A 58 -5.24 10.99 1.16
C ILE A 58 -3.97 10.39 1.79
N LEU A 59 -2.93 11.19 2.02
CA LEU A 59 -1.70 10.74 2.67
C LEU A 59 -1.95 10.18 4.08
N ARG A 60 -2.89 10.74 4.85
CA ARG A 60 -3.32 10.15 6.13
C ARG A 60 -3.98 8.78 5.95
N THR A 61 -4.78 8.63 4.91
CA THR A 61 -5.40 7.33 4.57
C THR A 61 -4.33 6.31 4.18
N VAL A 62 -3.35 6.71 3.36
CA VAL A 62 -2.19 5.86 3.02
C VAL A 62 -1.40 5.49 4.28
N ALA A 63 -1.16 6.43 5.20
CA ALA A 63 -0.46 6.14 6.44
C ALA A 63 -1.20 5.09 7.28
N TYR A 64 -2.51 5.22 7.43
CA TYR A 64 -3.34 4.24 8.15
C TYR A 64 -3.30 2.84 7.50
N ASP A 65 -3.37 2.79 6.16
CA ASP A 65 -3.24 1.54 5.40
C ASP A 65 -1.88 0.88 5.67
N LEU A 66 -0.78 1.64 5.58
CA LEU A 66 0.57 1.15 5.83
C LEU A 66 0.79 0.72 7.30
N GLU A 67 0.20 1.43 8.27
CA GLU A 67 0.23 1.02 9.68
C GLU A 67 -0.42 -0.35 9.87
N THR A 68 -1.59 -0.54 9.27
CA THR A 68 -2.30 -1.83 9.29
C THR A 68 -1.48 -2.92 8.61
N ASP A 69 -0.97 -2.65 7.41
CA ASP A 69 -0.21 -3.60 6.62
C ASP A 69 1.08 -4.04 7.32
N THR A 70 1.82 -3.11 7.95
CA THR A 70 3.07 -3.43 8.65
C THR A 70 2.85 -4.30 9.90
N LEU A 71 1.73 -4.12 10.61
CA LEU A 71 1.33 -4.95 11.74
C LEU A 71 1.00 -6.38 11.29
N VAL A 72 0.15 -6.52 10.27
CA VAL A 72 -0.26 -7.83 9.73
C VAL A 72 0.93 -8.55 9.10
N ALA A 73 1.73 -7.86 8.28
CA ALA A 73 2.97 -8.41 7.72
C ALA A 73 3.90 -8.91 8.83
N GLY A 74 4.00 -8.21 9.96
CA GLY A 74 4.77 -8.65 11.11
C GLY A 74 4.28 -9.98 11.71
N GLN A 75 2.97 -10.21 11.75
CA GLN A 75 2.39 -11.48 12.22
C GLN A 75 2.69 -12.63 11.24
N VAL A 76 2.47 -12.38 9.94
CA VAL A 76 2.75 -13.34 8.87
C VAL A 76 4.23 -13.74 8.84
N VAL A 77 5.13 -12.76 9.02
CA VAL A 77 6.58 -13.01 9.09
C VAL A 77 6.93 -13.97 10.22
N ARG A 78 6.46 -13.71 11.45
CA ARG A 78 6.76 -14.57 12.61
C ARG A 78 6.22 -15.99 12.44
N LEU A 79 5.03 -16.11 11.88
CA LEU A 79 4.40 -17.40 11.58
C LEU A 79 5.25 -18.21 10.62
N TYR A 80 5.59 -17.65 9.45
CA TYR A 80 6.37 -18.38 8.45
C TYR A 80 7.83 -18.62 8.85
N ASP A 81 8.45 -17.74 9.66
CA ASP A 81 9.76 -18.01 10.25
C ASP A 81 9.70 -19.26 11.16
N THR A 82 8.62 -19.42 11.93
CA THR A 82 8.40 -20.61 12.78
C THR A 82 8.15 -21.86 11.93
N LEU A 83 7.30 -21.75 10.90
CA LEU A 83 7.01 -22.87 10.00
C LEU A 83 8.24 -23.30 9.21
N GLN A 84 9.13 -22.38 8.82
CA GLN A 84 10.37 -22.71 8.13
C GLN A 84 11.25 -23.66 8.97
N VAL A 85 11.38 -23.38 10.28
CA VAL A 85 12.14 -24.24 11.20
C VAL A 85 11.53 -25.65 11.24
N LYS A 86 10.21 -25.75 11.36
CA LYS A 86 9.49 -27.04 11.38
C LYS A 86 9.60 -27.78 10.04
N SER A 87 9.48 -27.08 8.91
CA SER A 87 9.68 -27.65 7.58
C SER A 87 11.09 -28.23 7.41
N ASN A 88 12.11 -27.53 7.90
CA ASN A 88 13.49 -28.00 7.82
C ASN A 88 13.74 -29.27 8.62
N ILE A 89 13.03 -29.50 9.73
CA ILE A 89 13.08 -30.75 10.49
C ILE A 89 12.66 -31.94 9.59
N ILE A 90 11.57 -31.81 8.83
CA ILE A 90 11.11 -32.86 7.90
C ILE A 90 12.05 -33.00 6.70
N ILE A 91 12.41 -31.88 6.05
CA ILE A 91 13.25 -31.87 4.83
C ILE A 91 14.60 -32.55 5.09
N ASN A 92 15.19 -32.27 6.26
CA ASN A 92 16.49 -32.80 6.68
C ASN A 92 16.40 -34.18 7.37
N LYS A 93 15.23 -34.83 7.36
CA LYS A 93 15.00 -36.17 7.97
C LYS A 93 15.35 -36.23 9.46
N GLN A 94 15.06 -35.15 10.20
CA GLN A 94 15.33 -35.07 11.63
C GLN A 94 14.15 -35.59 12.49
N LEU A 95 12.94 -35.59 11.94
CA LEU A 95 11.79 -36.23 12.58
C LEU A 95 11.76 -37.73 12.26
N LYS A 96 11.52 -38.53 13.30
CA LYS A 96 11.36 -39.98 13.26
C LYS A 96 10.11 -40.37 14.05
N LYS A 97 9.69 -41.63 13.96
CA LYS A 97 8.53 -42.13 14.69
C LYS A 97 8.67 -41.92 16.20
N GLU A 98 9.86 -42.15 16.75
CA GLU A 98 10.11 -42.13 18.18
C GLU A 98 9.96 -40.72 18.79
N ASN A 99 10.24 -39.68 18.00
CA ASN A 99 10.19 -38.28 18.43
C ASN A 99 9.08 -37.48 17.72
N TYR A 100 8.10 -38.14 17.10
CA TYR A 100 7.01 -37.46 16.39
C TYR A 100 6.24 -36.46 17.27
N LYS A 101 6.08 -36.78 18.57
CA LYS A 101 5.40 -35.93 19.54
C LYS A 101 6.06 -34.57 19.75
N ASP A 102 7.35 -34.43 19.41
CA ASP A 102 8.07 -33.17 19.49
C ASP A 102 7.62 -32.16 18.41
N CYS A 103 6.93 -32.64 17.36
CA CYS A 103 6.38 -31.80 16.30
C CYS A 103 5.06 -32.36 15.76
N ILE A 104 4.02 -32.44 16.61
CA ILE A 104 2.69 -32.87 16.17
C ILE A 104 2.16 -31.97 15.03
N GLU A 105 2.43 -30.66 15.09
CA GLU A 105 1.99 -29.74 14.04
C GLU A 105 2.75 -29.94 12.72
N CYS A 106 3.84 -30.73 12.70
CA CYS A 106 4.54 -31.06 11.48
C CYS A 106 3.61 -31.75 10.47
N ALA A 107 2.57 -32.47 10.90
CA ALA A 107 1.56 -33.05 10.01
C ALA A 107 0.78 -32.01 9.17
N SER A 108 0.64 -30.79 9.70
CA SER A 108 -0.16 -29.72 9.10
C SER A 108 0.64 -28.77 8.19
N LEU A 109 1.94 -29.00 8.03
CA LEU A 109 2.83 -28.09 7.30
C LEU A 109 2.39 -27.86 5.85
N THR A 110 1.80 -28.87 5.20
CA THR A 110 1.40 -28.81 3.79
C THR A 110 -0.06 -28.40 3.58
N THR A 111 -0.83 -28.28 4.66
CA THR A 111 -2.28 -28.03 4.62
C THR A 111 -2.66 -26.67 5.20
N PHE A 112 -1.66 -25.85 5.54
CA PHE A 112 -1.85 -24.54 6.13
C PHE A 112 -1.20 -23.45 5.30
N TYR A 113 -1.90 -22.32 5.12
CA TYR A 113 -1.31 -21.06 4.66
C TYR A 113 -1.97 -19.88 5.37
N SER A 114 -1.25 -18.76 5.44
CA SER A 114 -1.76 -17.49 5.92
C SER A 114 -1.52 -16.45 4.84
N PRO A 115 -2.57 -15.90 4.20
CA PRO A 115 -2.39 -14.86 3.20
C PRO A 115 -1.93 -13.55 3.84
N PHE A 116 -1.24 -12.72 3.05
CA PHE A 116 -0.99 -11.31 3.37
C PHE A 116 -1.69 -10.45 2.32
N ASN A 117 -2.62 -9.61 2.75
CA ASN A 117 -3.40 -8.74 1.84
C ASN A 117 -3.08 -7.28 2.13
N ILE A 118 -2.52 -6.59 1.14
CA ILE A 118 -2.16 -5.18 1.22
C ILE A 118 -3.41 -4.29 1.12
N GLN A 119 -3.56 -3.32 2.02
CA GLN A 119 -4.63 -2.31 1.98
C GLN A 119 -4.38 -1.30 0.85
N THR A 120 -5.35 -1.11 -0.05
CA THR A 120 -5.19 -0.27 -1.25
C THR A 120 -6.02 1.01 -1.26
N LYS A 121 -6.80 1.30 -0.23
CA LYS A 121 -7.76 2.41 -0.24
C LYS A 121 -7.07 3.76 -0.48
N GLY A 122 -6.06 4.08 0.32
CA GLY A 122 -5.28 5.31 0.18
C GLY A 122 -4.50 5.36 -1.12
N TYR A 123 -3.97 4.21 -1.56
CA TYR A 123 -3.24 4.10 -2.83
C TYR A 123 -4.13 4.42 -4.03
N GLU A 124 -5.34 3.86 -4.12
CA GLU A 124 -6.25 4.13 -5.25
C GLU A 124 -6.70 5.59 -5.26
N LEU A 125 -6.99 6.18 -4.09
CA LEU A 125 -7.29 7.61 -3.98
C LEU A 125 -6.12 8.48 -4.47
N LEU A 126 -4.89 8.14 -4.07
CA LEU A 126 -3.69 8.86 -4.48
C LEU A 126 -3.42 8.72 -5.98
N LYS A 127 -3.59 7.52 -6.52
CA LYS A 127 -3.43 7.23 -7.94
C LYS A 127 -4.40 8.05 -8.79
N ASN A 128 -5.68 8.09 -8.41
CA ASN A 128 -6.69 8.88 -9.10
C ASN A 128 -6.33 10.37 -9.10
N LEU A 129 -6.01 10.94 -7.93
CA LEU A 129 -5.57 12.34 -7.81
C LEU A 129 -4.33 12.64 -8.68
N SER A 130 -3.33 11.74 -8.67
CA SER A 130 -2.08 11.92 -9.42
C SER A 130 -2.28 11.87 -10.94
N SER A 131 -3.28 11.11 -11.41
CA SER A 131 -3.61 11.04 -12.83
C SER A 131 -4.27 12.32 -13.36
N GLU A 132 -5.00 13.03 -12.50
CA GLU A 132 -5.66 14.30 -12.81
C GLU A 132 -4.70 15.50 -12.73
N THR A 133 -3.64 15.40 -11.93
CA THR A 133 -2.68 16.48 -11.71
C THR A 133 -1.34 16.21 -12.40
N THR A 134 -1.29 16.47 -13.72
CA THR A 134 -0.20 16.10 -14.66
C THR A 134 1.20 16.70 -14.36
N ASN A 135 1.38 17.50 -13.30
CA ASN A 135 2.56 18.36 -13.12
C ASN A 135 3.34 18.21 -11.79
N GLN A 136 2.99 17.28 -10.90
CA GLN A 136 3.77 17.09 -9.67
C GLN A 136 4.72 15.90 -9.72
N LYS A 137 6.01 16.20 -9.94
CA LYS A 137 7.15 15.31 -9.66
C LYS A 137 7.37 15.17 -8.14
N ASP A 138 6.34 14.83 -7.39
CA ASP A 138 6.48 14.60 -5.94
C ASP A 138 7.09 13.20 -5.72
N SER A 139 8.34 13.20 -5.24
CA SER A 139 9.09 11.96 -5.00
C SER A 139 8.41 11.01 -4.02
N LEU A 140 7.65 11.51 -3.04
CA LEU A 140 6.94 10.67 -2.08
C LEU A 140 5.75 9.98 -2.75
N ILE A 141 4.96 10.73 -3.53
CA ILE A 141 3.83 10.17 -4.29
C ILE A 141 4.31 9.09 -5.25
N ILE A 142 5.39 9.36 -6.00
CA ILE A 142 6.01 8.38 -6.91
C ILE A 142 6.44 7.13 -6.15
N SER A 143 7.10 7.29 -4.99
CA SER A 143 7.54 6.15 -4.17
C SER A 143 6.36 5.29 -3.70
N ILE A 144 5.27 5.93 -3.26
CA ILE A 144 4.04 5.24 -2.84
C ILE A 144 3.51 4.42 -4.02
N ILE A 145 3.30 5.05 -5.18
CA ILE A 145 2.72 4.38 -6.36
C ILE A 145 3.58 3.19 -6.81
N GLN A 146 4.91 3.35 -6.82
CA GLN A 146 5.83 2.30 -7.23
C GLN A 146 5.80 1.09 -6.28
N ILE A 147 5.79 1.31 -4.96
CA ILE A 147 5.73 0.23 -3.97
C ILE A 147 4.44 -0.57 -4.12
N TYR A 148 3.29 0.09 -4.23
CA TYR A 148 2.02 -0.60 -4.43
C TYR A 148 1.97 -1.37 -5.76
N SER A 149 2.42 -0.74 -6.85
CA SER A 149 2.46 -1.36 -8.19
C SER A 149 3.37 -2.58 -8.24
N LEU A 150 4.45 -2.58 -7.47
CA LEU A 150 5.39 -3.70 -7.41
C LEU A 150 4.85 -4.83 -6.52
N PHE A 151 4.48 -4.53 -5.29
CA PHE A 151 4.26 -5.55 -4.27
C PHE A 151 2.87 -6.18 -4.31
N LYS A 152 1.81 -5.41 -4.60
CA LYS A 152 0.44 -5.91 -4.60
C LYS A 152 0.27 -7.13 -5.53
N PRO A 153 0.60 -7.06 -6.84
CA PRO A 153 0.39 -8.20 -7.73
C PRO A 153 1.26 -9.40 -7.37
N ILE A 154 2.48 -9.18 -6.88
CA ILE A 154 3.40 -10.27 -6.50
C ILE A 154 2.88 -11.00 -5.27
N ILE A 155 2.45 -10.26 -4.24
CA ILE A 155 1.92 -10.85 -3.01
C ILE A 155 0.60 -11.57 -3.27
N ASP A 156 -0.31 -10.99 -4.05
CA ASP A 156 -1.56 -11.65 -4.45
C ASP A 156 -1.28 -12.98 -5.15
N LYS A 157 -0.33 -12.98 -6.09
CA LYS A 157 0.03 -14.21 -6.82
C LYS A 157 0.67 -15.25 -5.91
N ASN A 158 1.45 -14.82 -4.92
CA ASN A 158 2.02 -15.72 -3.94
C ASN A 158 0.95 -16.32 -3.01
N ASN A 159 -0.05 -15.54 -2.60
CA ASN A 159 -1.21 -16.04 -1.85
C ASN A 159 -1.94 -17.11 -2.64
N GLU A 160 -2.27 -16.82 -3.91
CA GLU A 160 -2.98 -17.76 -4.79
C GLU A 160 -2.20 -19.07 -4.99
N ARG A 161 -0.87 -18.98 -5.21
CA ARG A 161 -0.01 -20.17 -5.37
C ARG A 161 0.01 -21.04 -4.12
N LEU A 162 0.10 -20.42 -2.94
CA LEU A 162 0.07 -21.14 -1.67
C LEU A 162 -1.28 -21.80 -1.42
N GLU A 163 -2.37 -21.07 -1.65
CA GLU A 163 -3.73 -21.59 -1.52
C GLU A 163 -3.93 -22.81 -2.43
N ASN A 164 -3.57 -22.68 -3.71
CA ASN A 164 -3.69 -23.78 -4.67
C ASN A 164 -2.88 -25.02 -4.24
N GLU A 165 -1.66 -24.83 -3.76
CA GLU A 165 -0.81 -25.95 -3.30
C GLU A 165 -1.39 -26.59 -2.02
N VAL A 166 -1.88 -25.79 -1.07
CA VAL A 166 -2.53 -26.29 0.15
C VAL A 166 -3.79 -27.08 -0.18
N MET A 167 -4.66 -26.54 -1.06
CA MET A 167 -5.90 -27.21 -1.46
C MET A 167 -5.61 -28.50 -2.23
N LYS A 168 -4.58 -28.53 -3.06
CA LYS A 168 -4.11 -29.75 -3.71
C LYS A 168 -3.67 -30.79 -2.68
N ASN A 169 -2.82 -30.42 -1.73
CA ASN A 169 -2.37 -31.32 -0.67
C ASN A 169 -3.54 -31.85 0.17
N LEU A 170 -4.51 -31.01 0.53
CA LEU A 170 -5.71 -31.43 1.26
C LEU A 170 -6.54 -32.44 0.47
N ASN A 171 -6.76 -32.22 -0.83
CA ASN A 171 -7.50 -33.14 -1.68
C ASN A 171 -6.81 -34.50 -1.80
N GLU A 172 -5.49 -34.52 -1.90
CA GLU A 172 -4.72 -35.77 -1.99
C GLU A 172 -4.66 -36.49 -0.64
N LEU A 173 -4.54 -35.76 0.48
CA LEU A 173 -4.57 -36.34 1.82
C LEU A 173 -5.93 -36.97 2.17
N ARG A 174 -7.03 -36.43 1.62
CA ARG A 174 -8.39 -36.95 1.85
C ARG A 174 -8.56 -38.40 1.39
N GLU A 175 -7.77 -38.85 0.42
CA GLU A 175 -7.88 -40.19 -0.15
C GLU A 175 -7.24 -41.27 0.76
N TYR A 176 -6.48 -40.88 1.79
CA TYR A 176 -5.96 -41.83 2.77
C TYR A 176 -7.05 -42.29 3.74
N SER A 177 -7.06 -43.59 4.06
CA SER A 177 -8.03 -44.21 4.99
C SER A 177 -8.06 -43.55 6.36
N TRP A 178 -6.92 -43.04 6.83
CA TRP A 178 -6.75 -42.39 8.12
C TRP A 178 -7.09 -40.89 8.13
N PHE A 179 -7.58 -40.31 7.02
CA PHE A 179 -7.86 -38.87 6.96
C PHE A 179 -8.88 -38.39 8.00
N VAL A 180 -9.90 -39.21 8.30
CA VAL A 180 -10.88 -38.89 9.35
C VAL A 180 -10.21 -38.79 10.71
N ASP A 181 -9.29 -39.70 11.03
CA ASP A 181 -8.53 -39.66 12.27
C ASP A 181 -7.61 -38.42 12.32
N LEU A 182 -6.97 -38.07 11.20
CA LEU A 182 -6.18 -36.83 11.08
C LEU A 182 -7.04 -35.60 11.40
N SER A 183 -8.25 -35.52 10.84
CA SER A 183 -9.18 -34.40 11.08
C SER A 183 -9.62 -34.27 12.54
N GLN A 184 -9.48 -35.34 13.33
CA GLN A 184 -9.80 -35.39 14.76
C GLN A 184 -8.55 -35.28 15.65
N GLY A 185 -7.35 -35.15 15.07
CA GLY A 185 -6.08 -35.14 15.80
C GLY A 185 -5.72 -36.49 16.42
N LYS A 186 -6.24 -37.60 15.87
CA LYS A 186 -5.93 -38.97 16.29
C LYS A 186 -4.83 -39.53 15.39
N PHE A 187 -3.63 -39.71 15.95
CA PHE A 187 -2.47 -40.17 15.18
C PHE A 187 -2.23 -41.66 15.41
N ASN A 188 -2.39 -42.46 14.36
CA ASN A 188 -2.07 -43.89 14.36
C ASN A 188 -0.69 -44.15 13.73
N ASP A 189 -0.16 -45.37 13.87
CA ASP A 189 1.20 -45.71 13.43
C ASP A 189 1.41 -45.53 11.92
N GLU A 190 0.38 -45.79 11.10
CA GLU A 190 0.44 -45.59 9.64
C GLU A 190 0.61 -44.11 9.28
N MET A 191 -0.19 -43.25 9.92
CA MET A 191 -0.14 -41.80 9.72
C MET A 191 1.19 -41.22 10.21
N ILE A 192 1.68 -41.65 11.37
CA ILE A 192 2.99 -41.23 11.89
C ILE A 192 4.08 -41.65 10.90
N ALA A 193 4.06 -42.91 10.42
CA ALA A 193 5.00 -43.37 9.40
C ALA A 193 4.96 -42.50 8.14
N TYR A 194 3.77 -42.12 7.67
CA TYR A 194 3.63 -41.23 6.52
C TYR A 194 4.32 -39.89 6.77
N PHE A 195 4.05 -39.23 7.90
CA PHE A 195 4.64 -37.90 8.17
C PHE A 195 6.14 -37.92 8.49
N THR A 196 6.68 -39.02 9.00
CA THR A 196 8.09 -39.10 9.39
C THR A 196 8.99 -39.77 8.36
N GLU A 197 8.49 -40.73 7.59
CA GLU A 197 9.30 -41.59 6.71
C GLU A 197 8.98 -41.45 5.22
N SER A 198 7.82 -40.90 4.85
CA SER A 198 7.41 -40.80 3.45
C SER A 198 8.24 -39.78 2.67
N GLU A 199 8.87 -40.24 1.60
CA GLU A 199 9.51 -39.35 0.62
C GLU A 199 8.49 -38.46 -0.12
N ASP A 200 7.24 -38.92 -0.26
CA ASP A 200 6.17 -38.10 -0.82
C ASP A 200 5.87 -36.91 0.10
N TYR A 201 5.63 -37.17 1.39
CA TYR A 201 5.35 -36.10 2.35
C TYR A 201 6.51 -35.11 2.45
N ARG A 202 7.74 -35.62 2.51
CA ARG A 202 8.95 -34.79 2.54
C ARG A 202 9.06 -33.85 1.33
N LYS A 203 8.71 -34.33 0.13
CA LYS A 203 8.68 -33.51 -1.09
C LYS A 203 7.59 -32.44 -1.04
N ARG A 204 6.41 -32.76 -0.51
CA ARG A 204 5.32 -31.78 -0.32
C ARG A 204 5.74 -30.67 0.64
N VAL A 205 6.35 -31.02 1.78
CA VAL A 205 6.89 -30.05 2.73
C VAL A 205 7.98 -29.19 2.07
N ALA A 206 8.87 -29.79 1.29
CA ALA A 206 9.90 -29.03 0.57
C ALA A 206 9.30 -28.01 -0.41
N LEU A 207 8.31 -28.41 -1.22
CA LEU A 207 7.63 -27.52 -2.17
C LEU A 207 6.86 -26.41 -1.46
N HIS A 208 6.07 -26.77 -0.44
CA HIS A 208 5.34 -25.78 0.37
C HIS A 208 6.30 -24.78 0.99
N ASN A 209 7.39 -25.24 1.59
CA ASN A 209 8.43 -24.38 2.17
C ASN A 209 9.02 -23.43 1.12
N MET A 210 9.31 -23.88 -0.10
CA MET A 210 9.77 -22.99 -1.17
C MET A 210 8.75 -21.88 -1.50
N LEU A 211 7.46 -22.21 -1.61
CA LEU A 211 6.42 -21.23 -1.88
C LEU A 211 6.20 -20.27 -0.69
N ALA A 212 6.20 -20.81 0.52
CA ALA A 212 5.95 -20.09 1.74
C ALA A 212 7.11 -19.16 2.12
N THR A 213 8.34 -19.67 2.14
CA THR A 213 9.49 -18.93 2.67
C THR A 213 10.21 -18.14 1.59
N ASN A 214 10.51 -18.75 0.46
CA ASN A 214 11.36 -18.12 -0.56
C ASN A 214 10.57 -17.11 -1.40
N ASN A 215 9.26 -17.29 -1.52
CA ASN A 215 8.39 -16.36 -2.25
C ASN A 215 7.58 -15.49 -1.28
N HIS A 216 6.59 -16.05 -0.61
CA HIS A 216 5.61 -15.27 0.15
C HIS A 216 6.22 -14.50 1.32
N LEU A 217 6.99 -15.16 2.19
CA LEU A 217 7.66 -14.55 3.33
C LEU A 217 8.71 -13.52 2.89
N ALA A 218 9.54 -13.85 1.90
CA ALA A 218 10.56 -12.93 1.39
C ALA A 218 9.95 -11.61 0.88
N MET A 219 8.86 -11.70 0.10
CA MET A 219 8.16 -10.53 -0.42
C MET A 219 7.45 -9.75 0.68
N THR A 220 6.85 -10.45 1.66
CA THR A 220 6.20 -9.82 2.82
C THR A 220 7.22 -9.06 3.70
N LYS A 221 8.42 -9.63 3.92
CA LYS A 221 9.52 -8.96 4.63
C LYS A 221 9.96 -7.69 3.91
N ASN A 222 10.16 -7.77 2.60
CA ASN A 222 10.59 -6.62 1.80
C ASN A 222 9.51 -5.52 1.77
N TYR A 223 8.25 -5.89 1.53
CA TYR A 223 7.13 -4.95 1.61
C TYR A 223 7.09 -4.26 2.97
N LYS A 224 7.18 -5.00 4.09
CA LYS A 224 7.14 -4.44 5.44
C LYS A 224 8.23 -3.39 5.67
N ILE A 225 9.46 -3.65 5.20
CA ILE A 225 10.58 -2.71 5.32
C ILE A 225 10.27 -1.41 4.56
N GLN A 226 9.83 -1.53 3.31
CA GLN A 226 9.54 -0.36 2.47
C GLN A 226 8.30 0.42 2.93
N ALA A 227 7.26 -0.29 3.38
CA ALA A 227 6.06 0.30 3.96
C ALA A 227 6.37 1.10 5.23
N THR A 228 7.26 0.58 6.09
CA THR A 228 7.70 1.28 7.31
C THR A 228 8.43 2.59 6.97
N GLU A 229 9.29 2.57 5.95
CA GLU A 229 9.99 3.78 5.50
C GLU A 229 9.05 4.79 4.84
N LEU A 230 8.09 4.34 4.01
CA LEU A 230 7.06 5.22 3.46
C LEU A 230 6.23 5.88 4.55
N LEU A 231 5.79 5.11 5.55
CA LEU A 231 5.02 5.62 6.68
C LEU A 231 5.78 6.74 7.40
N ARG A 232 7.06 6.54 7.68
CA ARG A 232 7.94 7.56 8.29
C ARG A 232 7.99 8.83 7.44
N ARG A 233 8.18 8.71 6.13
CA ARG A 233 8.23 9.86 5.20
C ARG A 233 6.90 10.61 5.15
N ILE A 234 5.77 9.90 5.16
CA ILE A 234 4.43 10.50 5.19
C ILE A 234 4.23 11.28 6.51
N GLN A 235 4.57 10.69 7.65
CA GLN A 235 4.45 11.35 8.96
C GLN A 235 5.27 12.65 9.02
N ILE A 236 6.51 12.63 8.51
CA ILE A 236 7.34 13.85 8.40
C ILE A 236 6.65 14.91 7.55
N ARG A 237 6.16 14.54 6.36
CA ARG A 237 5.46 15.45 5.44
C ARG A 237 4.23 16.08 6.08
N LEU A 238 3.46 15.30 6.83
CA LEU A 238 2.25 15.76 7.52
C LEU A 238 2.59 16.67 8.71
N SER A 239 3.67 16.40 9.44
CA SER A 239 4.11 17.20 10.60
C SER A 239 4.60 18.61 10.22
N GLN A 240 5.29 18.74 9.10
CA GLN A 240 5.76 20.04 8.60
C GLN A 240 4.58 20.95 8.22
N ASN A 241 3.51 20.39 7.65
CA ASN A 241 2.32 21.14 7.28
C ASN A 241 1.48 21.64 8.48
N THR A 242 1.64 21.05 9.68
CA THR A 242 0.99 21.54 10.91
C THR A 242 1.72 22.73 11.55
N SER A 243 3.00 22.95 11.23
CA SER A 243 3.78 24.08 11.76
C SER A 243 3.59 25.42 11.02
N GLU A 244 2.89 25.39 9.87
CA GLU A 244 2.57 26.58 9.05
C GLU A 244 1.20 27.21 9.35
N ARG A 245 0.50 26.74 10.39
CA ARG A 245 -0.78 27.30 10.88
C ARG A 245 -0.58 27.99 12.22
#